data_AF-A0A5H2YET0-F1
#
_entry.id   AF-A0A5H2YET0-F1
#
_cell.length_a   1.000
_cell.length_b   1.000
_cell.length_c   1.000
_cell.angle_alpha   90.00
_cell.angle_beta   90.00
_cell.angle_gamma   90.00
#
_symmetry.space_group_name_H-M   'P 1'
#
loop_
_entity.id
_entity.type
_entity.pdbx_description
1 polymer ?
#
loop_
_entity_poly.entity_id
_entity_poly.type
_entity_poly.pdbx_seq_one_letter_code
_entity_poly.pdbx_strand_id
1 'polypeptide(L)'
;MNSEQYKTICEQPNVFRLQDLNETLDLLRKDNMPEVALIAKAILNQKVEKPPLHKGGYKTDFVALELSFDEVDAVVGIVFDAEASSIQGNGEPTSKTEIYVHLANLWSNYRESIE
;
A
#
# COMPACT_ATOMS: atom_id res chain seq x y z
N MET A 1 6.95 21.73 -5.48
CA MET A 1 7.90 20.64 -5.22
C MET A 1 8.92 20.51 -6.35
N ASN A 2 10.20 20.29 -6.04
CA ASN A 2 11.23 19.96 -7.04
C ASN A 2 11.40 18.43 -7.18
N SER A 3 12.16 17.94 -8.17
CA SER A 3 12.28 16.51 -8.44
C SER A 3 12.97 15.70 -7.34
N GLU A 4 13.96 16.28 -6.64
CA GLU A 4 14.65 15.62 -5.53
C GLU A 4 13.72 15.44 -4.33
N GLN A 5 12.97 16.48 -3.96
CA GLN A 5 11.96 16.42 -2.89
C GLN A 5 10.87 15.39 -3.19
N TYR A 6 10.40 15.32 -4.44
CA TYR A 6 9.41 14.31 -4.84
C TYR A 6 9.96 12.89 -4.71
N LYS A 7 11.20 12.67 -5.13
CA LYS A 7 11.86 11.37 -4.99
C LYS A 7 11.97 10.98 -3.52
N THR A 8 12.43 11.88 -2.66
CA THR A 8 12.55 11.63 -1.21
C THR A 8 11.19 11.31 -0.58
N ILE A 9 10.10 11.97 -0.99
CA ILE A 9 8.76 11.64 -0.49
C ILE A 9 8.32 10.26 -0.97
N CYS A 10 8.52 9.94 -2.25
CA CYS A 10 8.18 8.62 -2.79
C CYS A 10 8.98 7.45 -2.18
N GLU A 11 10.12 7.74 -1.54
CA GLU A 11 10.95 6.75 -0.83
C GLU A 11 10.54 6.60 0.64
N GLN A 12 9.59 7.38 1.14
CA GLN A 12 9.12 7.25 2.51
C GLN A 12 8.31 5.96 2.70
N PRO A 13 8.46 5.25 3.84
CA PRO A 13 7.77 3.98 4.10
C PRO A 13 6.24 4.10 4.09
N ASN A 14 5.70 5.27 4.42
CA ASN A 14 4.26 5.54 4.44
C ASN A 14 3.70 5.94 3.06
N VAL A 15 4.51 5.92 1.99
CA VAL A 15 4.08 6.33 0.65
C VAL A 15 3.92 5.12 -0.26
N PHE A 16 2.68 4.94 -0.73
CA PHE A 16 2.28 3.78 -1.52
C PHE A 16 1.88 4.21 -2.92
N ARG A 17 2.00 3.30 -3.90
CA ARG A 17 1.39 3.52 -5.21
C ARG A 17 -0.12 3.29 -5.08
N LEU A 18 -0.88 4.06 -5.86
CA LEU A 18 -2.33 3.92 -5.91
C LEU A 18 -2.78 2.49 -6.27
N GLN A 19 -2.03 1.79 -7.13
CA GLN A 19 -2.32 0.40 -7.47
C GLN A 19 -2.21 -0.51 -6.24
N ASP A 20 -1.13 -0.40 -5.48
CA ASP A 20 -0.88 -1.22 -4.28
C ASP A 20 -1.96 -0.98 -3.21
N LEU A 21 -2.41 0.27 -3.07
CA LEU A 21 -3.53 0.61 -2.18
C LEU A 21 -4.87 0.07 -2.66
N ASN A 22 -5.13 0.04 -3.97
CA ASN A 22 -6.35 -0.55 -4.50
C ASN A 22 -6.37 -2.07 -4.27
N GLU A 23 -5.25 -2.77 -4.48
CA GLU A 23 -5.14 -4.20 -4.18
C GLU A 23 -5.35 -4.47 -2.68
N THR A 24 -4.73 -3.65 -1.81
CA THR A 24 -4.95 -3.73 -0.36
C THR A 24 -6.42 -3.50 -0.02
N LEU A 25 -7.06 -2.50 -0.64
CA LEU A 25 -8.45 -2.15 -0.38
C LEU A 25 -9.42 -3.25 -0.83
N ASP A 26 -9.12 -3.97 -1.92
CA ASP A 26 -9.90 -5.13 -2.34
C ASP A 26 -9.74 -6.32 -1.37
N LEU A 27 -8.57 -6.52 -0.78
CA LEU A 27 -8.37 -7.50 0.29
C LEU A 27 -9.20 -7.15 1.53
N LEU A 28 -9.07 -5.92 2.03
CA LEU A 28 -9.78 -5.45 3.22
C LEU A 28 -11.31 -5.52 3.03
N ARG A 29 -11.81 -5.25 1.81
CA ARG A 29 -13.24 -5.39 1.48
C ARG A 29 -13.72 -6.83 1.54
N LYS A 30 -12.90 -7.77 1.06
CA LYS A 30 -13.25 -9.20 1.06
C LYS A 30 -13.44 -9.71 2.49
N ASP A 31 -12.62 -9.23 3.42
CA ASP A 31 -12.67 -9.63 4.83
C ASP A 31 -13.50 -8.69 5.72
N ASN A 32 -14.22 -7.72 5.13
CA ASN A 32 -15.08 -6.74 5.80
C ASN A 32 -14.38 -5.93 6.90
N MET A 33 -13.12 -5.59 6.68
CA MET A 33 -12.30 -4.86 7.65
C MET A 33 -12.70 -3.39 7.76
N PRO A 34 -12.72 -2.79 8.97
CA PRO A 34 -13.06 -1.37 9.13
C PRO A 34 -12.03 -0.43 8.48
N GLU A 35 -10.78 -0.87 8.34
CA GLU A 35 -9.66 -0.12 7.73
C GLU A 35 -9.92 0.19 6.24
N VAL A 36 -10.88 -0.48 5.58
CA VAL A 36 -11.33 -0.13 4.22
C VAL A 36 -11.66 1.35 4.10
N ALA A 37 -12.34 1.92 5.08
CA ALA A 37 -12.74 3.32 5.06
C ALA A 37 -11.53 4.26 5.17
N LEU A 38 -10.50 3.86 5.93
CA LEU A 38 -9.27 4.62 6.11
C LEU A 38 -8.47 4.67 4.82
N ILE A 39 -8.23 3.51 4.20
CA ILE A 39 -7.50 3.43 2.93
C ILE A 39 -8.26 4.15 1.81
N ALA A 40 -9.59 3.99 1.74
CA ALA A 40 -10.43 4.71 0.78
C ALA A 40 -10.31 6.23 0.94
N LYS A 41 -10.32 6.72 2.19
CA LYS A 41 -10.19 8.15 2.50
C LYS A 41 -8.80 8.68 2.14
N ALA A 42 -7.74 7.90 2.41
CA ALA A 42 -6.37 8.28 2.08
C ALA A 42 -6.16 8.41 0.57
N ILE A 43 -6.67 7.45 -0.22
CA ILE A 43 -6.63 7.48 -1.70
C ILE A 43 -7.26 8.77 -2.26
N LEU A 44 -8.33 9.26 -1.65
CA LEU A 44 -9.04 10.45 -2.12
C LEU A 44 -8.34 11.76 -1.74
N ASN A 45 -7.74 11.82 -0.54
CA ASN A 45 -7.34 13.09 0.07
C ASN A 45 -5.83 13.31 0.21
N GLN A 46 -5.01 12.26 0.17
CA GLN A 46 -3.58 12.32 0.52
C GLN A 46 -2.65 12.00 -0.66
N LYS A 47 -3.04 12.43 -1.87
CA LYS A 47 -2.20 12.26 -3.06
C LYS A 47 -0.97 13.16 -2.95
N VAL A 48 0.21 12.57 -3.17
CA VAL A 48 1.46 13.32 -3.25
C VAL A 48 1.42 14.23 -4.48
N GLU A 49 1.54 15.53 -4.29
CA GLU A 49 1.56 16.50 -5.39
C GLU A 49 2.70 16.19 -6.35
N LYS A 50 2.56 16.45 -7.66
CA LYS A 50 3.64 16.22 -8.63
C LYS A 50 4.40 17.52 -8.91
N PRO A 51 5.74 17.50 -9.05
CA PRO A 51 6.49 18.66 -9.53
C PRO A 51 5.97 19.11 -10.91
N PRO A 52 5.89 20.42 -11.19
CA PRO A 52 5.37 20.94 -12.45
C PRO A 52 6.16 20.50 -13.71
N LEU A 53 7.40 20.02 -13.54
CA LEU A 53 8.25 19.47 -14.62
C LEU A 53 7.98 17.98 -14.92
N HIS A 54 7.28 17.25 -14.04
CA HIS A 54 6.78 15.89 -14.29
C HIS A 54 5.37 15.94 -14.91
N LYS A 55 5.22 16.65 -16.05
CA LYS A 55 4.02 16.62 -16.91
C LYS A 55 4.02 15.46 -17.92
N GLY A 56 4.80 14.40 -17.65
CA GLY A 56 4.63 13.13 -18.35
C GLY A 56 3.40 12.45 -17.77
N GLY A 57 2.34 12.27 -18.56
CA GLY A 57 1.02 11.75 -18.14
C GLY A 57 0.98 10.30 -17.61
N TYR A 58 2.06 9.79 -17.06
CA TYR A 58 2.09 8.51 -16.37
C TYR A 58 1.49 8.68 -14.96
N LYS A 59 0.33 8.07 -14.79
CA LYS A 59 -0.46 7.96 -13.56
C LYS A 59 0.21 7.07 -12.51
N THR A 60 1.48 7.28 -12.18
CA THR A 60 2.00 6.77 -10.91
C THR A 60 1.56 7.75 -9.84
N ASP A 61 0.30 7.64 -9.45
CA ASP A 61 -0.24 8.40 -8.34
C ASP A 61 0.27 7.74 -7.06
N PHE A 62 1.07 8.47 -6.30
CA PHE A 62 1.51 8.06 -4.98
C PHE A 62 0.58 8.69 -3.94
N VAL A 63 0.33 7.95 -2.88
CA VAL A 63 -0.51 8.37 -1.76
C VAL A 63 0.31 8.21 -0.50
N ALA A 64 0.42 9.29 0.27
CA ALA A 64 1.02 9.25 1.59
C ALA A 64 -0.04 8.86 2.61
N LEU A 65 0.22 7.81 3.37
CA LEU A 65 -0.66 7.38 4.43
C LEU A 65 -0.25 8.03 5.75
N GLU A 66 -1.26 8.39 6.54
CA GLU A 66 -1.09 8.80 7.94
C GLU A 66 -2.01 7.89 8.77
N LEU A 67 -1.47 6.73 9.13
CA LEU A 67 -2.13 5.73 9.96
C LEU A 67 -1.36 5.55 11.27
N SER A 68 -2.08 5.17 12.32
CA SER A 68 -1.51 4.74 13.59
C SER A 68 -0.90 3.33 13.47
N PHE A 69 -0.03 2.99 14.42
CA PHE A 69 0.59 1.66 14.48
C PHE A 69 -0.47 0.54 14.47
N ASP A 70 -1.52 0.67 15.28
CA ASP A 70 -2.59 -0.33 15.39
C ASP A 70 -3.33 -0.53 14.05
N GLU A 71 -3.60 0.56 13.31
CA GLU A 71 -4.24 0.50 12.00
C GLU A 71 -3.34 -0.17 10.96
N VAL A 72 -2.02 0.11 11.01
CA VAL A 72 -1.05 -0.53 10.12
C VAL A 72 -0.88 -2.00 10.45
N ASP A 73 -0.78 -2.36 11.74
CA ASP A 73 -0.67 -3.75 12.21
C ASP A 73 -1.88 -4.59 11.78
N ALA A 74 -3.09 -4.03 11.86
CA ALA A 74 -4.30 -4.69 11.38
C ALA A 74 -4.26 -4.98 9.87
N VAL A 75 -3.79 -4.02 9.06
CA VAL A 75 -3.65 -4.22 7.61
C VAL A 75 -2.58 -5.25 7.29
N VAL A 76 -1.43 -5.20 7.98
CA VAL A 76 -0.34 -6.19 7.84
C VAL A 76 -0.85 -7.61 8.09
N GLY A 77 -1.64 -7.82 9.15
CA GLY A 77 -2.22 -9.12 9.45
C GLY A 77 -3.04 -9.70 8.29
N ILE A 78 -3.94 -8.89 7.71
CA ILE A 78 -4.79 -9.31 6.58
C ILE A 78 -3.97 -9.61 5.33
N VAL A 79 -2.95 -8.79 5.06
CA VAL A 79 -2.09 -9.00 3.90
C VAL A 79 -1.27 -10.29 4.04
N PHE A 80 -0.78 -10.62 5.24
CA PHE A 80 -0.11 -11.89 5.50
C PHE A 80 -1.06 -13.09 5.39
N ASP A 81 -2.28 -12.97 5.90
CA ASP A 81 -3.30 -14.02 5.75
C ASP A 81 -3.64 -14.27 4.28
N ALA A 82 -3.74 -13.20 3.48
CA ALA A 82 -3.94 -13.28 2.04
C ALA A 82 -2.75 -13.92 1.31
N GLU A 83 -1.52 -13.57 1.68
CA GLU A 83 -0.29 -14.18 1.18
C GLU A 83 -0.29 -15.69 1.42
N ALA A 84 -0.48 -16.11 2.67
CA ALA A 84 -0.52 -17.53 3.05
C ALA A 84 -1.64 -18.28 2.32
N SER A 85 -2.81 -17.67 2.18
CA SER A 85 -3.97 -18.25 1.48
C SER A 85 -3.82 -18.30 -0.03
N SER A 86 -2.85 -17.59 -0.61
CA SER A 86 -2.61 -17.56 -2.06
C SER A 86 -1.71 -18.69 -2.55
N ILE A 87 -1.06 -19.41 -1.64
CA ILE A 87 -0.24 -20.58 -1.93
C ILE A 87 -1.18 -21.78 -2.11
N GLN A 88 -1.02 -22.50 -3.21
CA GLN A 88 -1.83 -23.68 -3.48
C GLN A 88 -1.48 -24.82 -2.50
N GLY A 89 -2.40 -25.77 -2.32
CA GLY A 89 -2.20 -26.91 -1.41
C GLY A 89 -1.02 -27.83 -1.76
N ASN A 90 -0.42 -27.68 -2.96
CA ASN A 90 0.81 -28.35 -3.38
C ASN A 90 2.09 -27.53 -3.07
N GLY A 91 1.95 -26.35 -2.46
CA GLY A 91 3.05 -25.42 -2.17
C GLY A 91 3.42 -24.49 -3.33
N GLU A 92 2.72 -24.53 -4.47
CA GLU A 92 3.03 -23.65 -5.60
C GLU A 92 2.40 -22.25 -5.43
N PRO A 93 3.18 -21.18 -5.68
CA PRO A 93 2.65 -19.81 -5.66
C PRO A 93 1.71 -19.59 -6.85
N THR A 94 0.65 -18.81 -6.64
CA THR A 94 -0.19 -18.31 -7.72
C THR A 94 0.33 -16.97 -8.24
N SER A 95 -0.21 -16.48 -9.35
CA SER A 95 0.05 -15.12 -9.84
C SER A 95 -0.32 -14.02 -8.83
N LYS A 96 -1.16 -14.32 -7.83
CA LYS A 96 -1.48 -13.40 -6.73
C LYS A 96 -0.48 -13.45 -5.58
N THR A 97 0.26 -14.55 -5.43
CA THR A 97 1.24 -14.70 -4.35
C THR A 97 2.33 -13.64 -4.44
N GLU A 98 2.86 -13.38 -5.63
CA GLU A 98 3.85 -12.31 -5.83
C GLU A 98 3.31 -10.93 -5.46
N ILE A 99 2.05 -10.66 -5.78
CA ILE A 99 1.38 -9.39 -5.42
C ILE A 99 1.26 -9.28 -3.90
N TYR A 100 0.80 -10.32 -3.21
CA TYR A 100 0.61 -10.29 -1.77
C TYR A 100 1.93 -10.25 -1.00
N VAL A 101 2.96 -10.97 -1.45
CA VAL A 101 4.33 -10.83 -0.92
C VAL A 101 4.83 -9.39 -1.08
N HIS A 102 4.56 -8.76 -2.22
CA HIS A 102 4.93 -7.36 -2.43
C HIS A 102 4.21 -6.43 -1.45
N LEU A 103 2.89 -6.58 -1.28
CA LEU A 103 2.11 -5.80 -0.32
C LEU A 103 2.58 -6.05 1.12
N ALA A 104 2.85 -7.29 1.51
CA ALA A 104 3.31 -7.66 2.84
C ALA A 104 4.61 -6.95 3.19
N ASN A 105 5.56 -6.92 2.26
CA ASN A 105 6.82 -6.19 2.43
C ASN A 105 6.61 -4.68 2.56
N LEU A 106 5.73 -4.07 1.75
CA LEU A 106 5.45 -2.64 1.83
C LEU A 106 4.81 -2.25 3.17
N TRP A 107 3.79 -3.00 3.59
CA TRP A 107 3.08 -2.75 4.84
C TRP A 107 3.94 -3.05 6.07
N SER A 108 4.77 -4.09 6.03
CA SER A 108 5.74 -4.38 7.10
C SER A 108 6.78 -3.27 7.24
N ASN A 109 7.33 -2.76 6.13
CA ASN A 109 8.25 -1.63 6.16
C ASN A 109 7.58 -0.38 6.74
N TYR A 110 6.32 -0.11 6.39
CA TYR A 110 5.58 1.00 7.00
C TYR A 110 5.42 0.79 8.50
N ARG A 111 4.99 -0.41 8.93
CA ARG A 111 4.84 -0.77 10.35
C ARG A 111 6.12 -0.58 11.15
N GLU A 112 7.23 -1.11 10.66
CA GLU A 112 8.55 -0.99 11.29
C GLU A 112 9.02 0.48 11.39
N SER A 113 8.58 1.35 10.47
CA SER A 113 8.94 2.77 10.50
C SER A 113 8.20 3.59 11.56
N ILE A 114 7.13 3.04 12.14
CA ILE A 114 6.27 3.71 13.12
C ILE A 114 6.17 2.94 14.46
N GLU A 115 6.95 1.87 14.63
CA GLU A 115 7.19 1.15 15.89
C GLU A 115 8.12 1.93 16.83
#